data_AF-A0A939YQF7-F1
#
_entry.id   AF-A0A939YQF7-F1
#
_cell.length_a   1.000
_cell.length_b   1.000
_cell.length_c   1.000
_cell.angle_alpha   90.00
_cell.angle_beta   90.00
_cell.angle_gamma   90.00
#
_symmetry.space_group_name_H-M   'P 1'
#
loop_
_entity.id
_entity.type
_entity.pdbx_description
1 polymer ?
#
loop_
_entity_poly.entity_id
_entity_poly.type
_entity_poly.pdbx_seq_one_letter_code
_entity_poly.pdbx_strand_id
1 'polypeptide(L)'
;MKEKSTDTAAKRRVFGKTGRLSRRFAAVFALLLILTAAFAYPPASADDARARIGADDENIVYMGRWKEDGDHMRGAFECGLVLRFTGTSVGLDGPASGTALIAIDGGEPEQITLGDGVSLFAGLAEGEHTLELYAGAQQTFPAISGFSLDAGAAALTSPGGRIVEFVGDSITEGYVAPADAAGGANNSYKNSYAFIVGRRLMKEYGFRFSTVAYGGISIVERGKNTLGTDPLGMPERYFLDREYMRNATPEEERAAAQAWDTSKYAPDFIVINLGTNDTFSNTKTVAAATLQYLTALREAYKDAVIFVMTPFNGTAATAMRRAVDLSEDAGIVLINTKSWDIKAGSDWLHPGPSEHARAAELLYEVLKPYAEAPDGPAGTDAGTDVPETETQTEPATDAEPTETGDTDGEDGGKTSFLPYIISAAIIAAALSASIIVIKKTKK
;
A
#
# COMPACT_ATOMS: atom_id res chain seq x y z
N MET A 1 -23.62 -80.31 -53.77
CA MET A 1 -24.96 -80.61 -54.30
C MET A 1 -25.11 -79.97 -55.68
N LYS A 2 -26.06 -80.47 -56.48
CA LYS A 2 -26.69 -79.93 -57.71
C LYS A 2 -26.21 -78.56 -58.24
N GLU A 3 -25.74 -78.50 -59.51
CA GLU A 3 -26.47 -78.04 -60.72
C GLU A 3 -26.66 -76.50 -60.80
N LYS A 4 -26.67 -75.80 -61.95
CA LYS A 4 -26.72 -76.18 -63.38
C LYS A 4 -26.29 -74.98 -64.28
N SER A 5 -26.02 -75.24 -65.57
CA SER A 5 -26.10 -74.32 -66.76
C SER A 5 -25.33 -72.97 -66.73
N THR A 6 -24.67 -72.47 -67.79
CA THR A 6 -25.01 -72.33 -69.23
C THR A 6 -26.20 -71.38 -69.48
N ASP A 7 -26.28 -70.58 -70.57
CA ASP A 7 -25.54 -70.56 -71.83
C ASP A 7 -25.54 -69.16 -72.50
N THR A 8 -24.97 -69.07 -73.71
CA THR A 8 -25.12 -68.10 -74.83
C THR A 8 -26.41 -67.24 -74.95
N ALA A 9 -26.50 -66.19 -75.79
CA ALA A 9 -25.55 -65.22 -76.39
C ALA A 9 -26.27 -64.20 -77.31
N ALA A 10 -25.68 -63.01 -77.44
CA ALA A 10 -25.62 -62.11 -78.62
C ALA A 10 -26.83 -61.91 -79.59
N LYS A 11 -27.29 -60.66 -79.69
CA LYS A 11 -27.65 -59.90 -80.93
C LYS A 11 -27.32 -58.41 -80.66
N ARG A 12 -26.40 -57.72 -81.35
CA ARG A 12 -26.46 -57.16 -82.74
C ARG A 12 -27.74 -56.32 -82.93
N ARG A 13 -27.76 -55.01 -83.28
CA ARG A 13 -26.86 -54.01 -83.93
C ARG A 13 -27.21 -52.58 -83.35
N VAL A 14 -26.59 -51.40 -83.61
CA VAL A 14 -25.52 -50.87 -84.51
C VAL A 14 -24.92 -49.53 -83.93
N PHE A 15 -23.94 -48.92 -84.63
CA PHE A 15 -23.28 -47.59 -84.46
C PHE A 15 -24.03 -46.41 -83.79
N GLY A 16 -23.30 -45.56 -83.05
CA GLY A 16 -23.74 -44.20 -82.63
C GLY A 16 -22.64 -43.29 -82.05
N LYS A 17 -22.20 -42.28 -82.81
CA LYS A 17 -21.13 -41.28 -82.54
C LYS A 17 -21.04 -40.68 -81.11
N THR A 18 -19.81 -40.63 -80.58
CA THR A 18 -19.19 -39.54 -79.78
C THR A 18 -20.11 -38.46 -79.19
N GLY A 19 -20.47 -38.59 -77.91
CA GLY A 19 -21.01 -37.49 -77.10
C GLY A 19 -19.91 -36.70 -76.38
N ARG A 20 -19.87 -35.37 -76.54
CA ARG A 20 -18.99 -34.49 -75.74
C ARG A 20 -19.50 -34.42 -74.30
N LEU A 21 -18.95 -35.23 -73.39
CA LEU A 21 -19.16 -35.00 -71.96
C LEU A 21 -18.53 -33.65 -71.60
N SER A 22 -19.33 -32.72 -71.05
CA SER A 22 -18.99 -31.30 -71.13
C SER A 22 -17.85 -30.89 -70.19
N ARG A 23 -16.94 -30.04 -70.69
CA ARG A 23 -15.89 -29.38 -69.87
C ARG A 23 -16.43 -28.51 -68.72
N ARG A 24 -17.75 -28.36 -68.57
CA ARG A 24 -18.39 -27.54 -67.52
C ARG A 24 -18.45 -28.24 -66.15
N PHE A 25 -18.52 -29.58 -66.09
CA PHE A 25 -18.60 -30.27 -64.79
C PHE A 25 -17.26 -30.32 -64.04
N ALA A 26 -16.13 -30.47 -64.75
CA ALA A 26 -14.80 -30.42 -64.13
C ALA A 26 -14.50 -29.03 -63.53
N ALA A 27 -14.96 -27.95 -64.19
CA ALA A 27 -14.79 -26.58 -63.71
C ALA A 27 -15.53 -26.29 -62.39
N VAL A 28 -16.75 -26.84 -62.21
CA VAL A 28 -17.55 -26.61 -60.99
C VAL A 28 -16.91 -27.30 -59.77
N PHE A 29 -16.38 -28.51 -59.93
CA PHE A 29 -15.69 -29.20 -58.83
C PHE A 29 -14.36 -28.54 -58.45
N ALA A 30 -13.61 -28.03 -59.44
CA ALA A 30 -12.41 -27.22 -59.17
C ALA A 30 -12.76 -25.90 -58.45
N LEU A 31 -13.85 -25.23 -58.85
CA LEU A 31 -14.29 -23.99 -58.22
C LEU A 31 -14.77 -24.20 -56.78
N LEU A 32 -15.44 -25.32 -56.48
CA LEU A 32 -15.83 -25.66 -55.10
C LEU A 32 -14.62 -25.88 -54.19
N LEU A 33 -13.58 -26.59 -54.67
CA LEU A 33 -12.35 -26.80 -53.90
C LEU A 33 -11.58 -25.49 -53.66
N ILE A 34 -11.59 -24.57 -54.62
CA ILE A 34 -11.01 -23.22 -54.48
C ILE A 34 -11.86 -22.37 -53.50
N LEU A 35 -13.19 -22.50 -53.51
CA LEU A 35 -14.07 -21.82 -52.54
C LEU A 35 -13.95 -22.38 -51.11
N THR A 36 -13.64 -23.66 -50.93
CA THR A 36 -13.25 -24.18 -49.60
C THR A 36 -11.85 -23.75 -49.18
N ALA A 37 -10.92 -23.57 -50.12
CA ALA A 37 -9.61 -22.99 -49.84
C ALA A 37 -9.66 -21.48 -49.53
N ALA A 38 -10.73 -20.79 -49.95
CA ALA A 38 -11.03 -19.42 -49.52
C ALA A 38 -11.61 -19.35 -48.08
N PHE A 39 -11.98 -20.49 -47.51
CA PHE A 39 -12.13 -20.69 -46.06
C PHE A 39 -10.90 -21.42 -45.46
N ALA A 40 -9.71 -21.13 -45.99
CA ALA A 40 -8.56 -21.08 -45.11
C ALA A 40 -8.92 -20.15 -43.94
N TYR A 41 -8.78 -20.64 -42.70
CA TYR A 41 -8.69 -19.72 -41.57
C TYR A 41 -7.62 -18.67 -41.91
N PRO A 42 -7.81 -17.38 -41.57
CA PRO A 42 -6.67 -16.49 -41.56
C PRO A 42 -5.60 -17.15 -40.68
N PRO A 43 -4.31 -17.17 -41.10
CA PRO A 43 -3.26 -17.53 -40.15
C PRO A 43 -3.46 -16.65 -38.92
N ALA A 44 -3.45 -17.25 -37.72
CA ALA A 44 -3.66 -16.52 -36.47
C ALA A 44 -2.80 -15.26 -36.48
N SER A 45 -3.42 -14.10 -36.26
CA SER A 45 -2.89 -12.87 -36.83
C SER A 45 -1.51 -12.55 -36.26
N ALA A 46 -0.67 -11.94 -37.08
CA ALA A 46 0.65 -11.51 -36.62
C ALA A 46 0.59 -10.33 -35.63
N ASP A 47 -0.62 -9.86 -35.29
CA ASP A 47 -0.92 -8.67 -34.51
C ASP A 47 -1.88 -8.94 -33.32
N ASP A 48 -2.18 -10.20 -32.96
CA ASP A 48 -2.92 -10.54 -31.72
C ASP A 48 -2.02 -10.53 -30.45
N ALA A 49 -0.75 -10.14 -30.59
CA ALA A 49 0.19 -10.05 -29.48
C ALA A 49 -0.03 -8.76 -28.67
N ARG A 50 -0.59 -8.89 -27.46
CA ARG A 50 -0.65 -7.81 -26.45
C ARG A 50 0.73 -7.17 -26.28
N ALA A 51 0.79 -5.83 -26.35
CA ALA A 51 2.04 -5.12 -26.07
C ALA A 51 2.44 -5.34 -24.59
N ARG A 52 3.73 -5.54 -24.33
CA ARG A 52 4.25 -5.86 -23.00
C ARG A 52 5.16 -4.75 -22.49
N ILE A 53 4.90 -4.33 -21.27
CA ILE A 53 5.65 -3.31 -20.52
C ILE A 53 6.32 -4.05 -19.35
N GLY A 54 7.64 -4.21 -19.38
CA GLY A 54 8.38 -4.89 -18.32
C GLY A 54 8.42 -4.08 -17.02
N ALA A 55 8.64 -4.72 -15.88
CA ALA A 55 8.80 -4.02 -14.60
C ALA A 55 10.05 -3.10 -14.53
N ASP A 56 10.93 -3.17 -15.53
CA ASP A 56 12.07 -2.31 -15.76
C ASP A 56 11.82 -1.15 -16.77
N ASP A 57 10.59 -1.01 -17.29
CA ASP A 57 10.23 0.05 -18.23
C ASP A 57 10.22 1.44 -17.57
N GLU A 58 10.95 2.39 -18.16
CA GLU A 58 11.14 3.76 -17.65
C GLU A 58 9.84 4.58 -17.50
N ASN A 59 8.74 4.14 -18.10
CA ASN A 59 7.44 4.80 -18.04
C ASN A 59 6.60 4.36 -16.82
N ILE A 60 6.99 3.29 -16.11
CA ILE A 60 6.39 2.89 -14.82
C ILE A 60 7.01 3.74 -13.71
N VAL A 61 6.22 4.66 -13.16
CA VAL A 61 6.66 5.49 -12.03
C VAL A 61 6.35 4.78 -10.72
N TYR A 62 7.33 4.04 -10.21
CA TYR A 62 7.30 3.48 -8.86
C TYR A 62 7.37 4.59 -7.79
N MET A 63 6.60 4.40 -6.72
CA MET A 63 6.44 5.33 -5.59
C MET A 63 6.67 4.59 -4.27
N GLY A 64 7.56 5.12 -3.44
CA GLY A 64 7.99 4.47 -2.21
C GLY A 64 8.89 3.26 -2.45
N ARG A 65 8.91 2.33 -1.49
CA ARG A 65 9.95 1.30 -1.39
C ARG A 65 9.57 0.04 -2.15
N TRP A 66 10.09 -0.04 -3.38
CA TRP A 66 10.10 -1.23 -4.22
C TRP A 66 11.51 -1.82 -4.32
N LYS A 67 11.59 -3.13 -4.56
CA LYS A 67 12.83 -3.89 -4.74
C LYS A 67 12.77 -4.73 -6.00
N GLU A 68 13.92 -4.94 -6.62
CA GLU A 68 14.14 -5.99 -7.62
C GLU A 68 14.13 -7.36 -6.92
N ASP A 69 13.24 -8.28 -7.32
CA ASP A 69 13.14 -9.67 -6.83
C ASP A 69 13.26 -10.64 -8.02
N GLY A 70 14.39 -10.56 -8.74
CA GLY A 70 14.64 -11.33 -9.96
C GLY A 70 14.10 -10.65 -11.22
N ASP A 71 12.92 -11.07 -11.67
CA ASP A 71 12.23 -10.60 -12.89
C ASP A 71 10.95 -9.78 -12.60
N HIS A 72 10.75 -9.40 -11.34
CA HIS A 72 9.64 -8.57 -10.89
C HIS A 72 10.09 -7.53 -9.86
N MET A 73 9.32 -6.45 -9.78
CA MET A 73 9.42 -5.46 -8.71
C MET A 73 8.47 -5.83 -7.57
N ARG A 74 8.96 -5.74 -6.33
CA ARG A 74 8.25 -6.10 -5.11
C ARG A 74 8.14 -4.94 -4.13
N GLY A 75 6.93 -4.61 -3.72
CA GLY A 75 6.64 -3.61 -2.68
C GLY A 75 7.01 -4.08 -1.28
N ALA A 76 7.53 -3.17 -0.44
CA ALA A 76 8.09 -3.50 0.88
C ALA A 76 7.45 -2.76 2.08
N PHE A 77 6.50 -1.87 1.80
CA PHE A 77 5.63 -1.08 2.70
C PHE A 77 4.35 -0.70 1.90
N GLU A 78 3.55 0.25 2.37
CA GLU A 78 2.48 0.96 1.64
C GLU A 78 3.01 1.83 0.46
N CYS A 79 3.65 1.17 -0.50
CA CYS A 79 4.15 1.73 -1.75
C CYS A 79 3.07 1.72 -2.85
N GLY A 80 3.35 2.38 -3.98
CA GLY A 80 2.49 2.33 -5.17
C GLY A 80 3.25 2.55 -6.47
N LEU A 81 2.54 2.60 -7.59
CA LEU A 81 3.06 2.94 -8.91
C LEU A 81 1.99 3.65 -9.75
N VAL A 82 2.45 4.36 -10.77
CA VAL A 82 1.62 4.91 -11.84
C VAL A 82 2.13 4.43 -13.19
N LEU A 83 1.22 3.97 -14.04
CA LEU A 83 1.47 3.67 -15.46
C LEU A 83 0.45 4.43 -16.31
N ARG A 84 0.92 5.35 -17.16
CA ARG A 84 0.13 5.88 -18.28
C ARG A 84 0.28 4.97 -19.50
N PHE A 85 -0.79 4.79 -20.26
CA PHE A 85 -0.80 3.91 -21.43
C PHE A 85 -1.85 4.33 -22.48
N THR A 86 -1.76 3.80 -23.69
CA THR A 86 -2.81 3.92 -24.74
C THR A 86 -3.66 2.65 -24.89
N GLY A 87 -4.87 2.77 -25.44
CA GLY A 87 -5.71 1.64 -25.86
C GLY A 87 -7.04 1.54 -25.11
N THR A 88 -7.47 0.32 -24.80
CA THR A 88 -8.78 0.01 -24.19
C THR A 88 -8.72 -0.96 -22.99
N SER A 89 -7.56 -1.57 -22.72
CA SER A 89 -7.37 -2.48 -21.59
C SER A 89 -5.94 -2.55 -21.07
N VAL A 90 -5.82 -2.87 -19.78
CA VAL A 90 -4.55 -3.16 -19.09
C VAL A 90 -4.73 -4.39 -18.18
N GLY A 91 -3.74 -5.28 -18.20
CA GLY A 91 -3.63 -6.45 -17.32
C GLY A 91 -2.20 -6.65 -16.83
N LEU A 92 -1.99 -7.59 -15.93
CA LEU A 92 -0.67 -7.96 -15.42
C LEU A 92 -0.05 -9.08 -16.26
N ASP A 93 1.24 -8.97 -16.55
CA ASP A 93 2.06 -10.13 -16.93
C ASP A 93 2.62 -10.80 -15.67
N GLY A 94 2.72 -12.13 -15.69
CA GLY A 94 3.21 -12.93 -14.56
C GLY A 94 4.73 -13.13 -14.57
N PRO A 95 5.38 -13.33 -13.40
CA PRO A 95 4.78 -13.44 -12.06
C PRO A 95 4.15 -12.15 -11.51
N ALA A 96 2.95 -12.28 -10.95
CA ALA A 96 2.31 -11.24 -10.16
C ALA A 96 1.60 -11.82 -8.93
N SER A 97 1.70 -11.17 -7.76
CA SER A 97 1.06 -11.66 -6.52
C SER A 97 0.90 -10.58 -5.44
N GLY A 98 0.13 -10.88 -4.39
CA GLY A 98 -0.22 -9.96 -3.31
C GLY A 98 -1.66 -9.43 -3.43
N THR A 99 -1.98 -8.36 -2.71
CA THR A 99 -3.24 -7.62 -2.90
C THR A 99 -2.97 -6.13 -2.99
N ALA A 100 -3.70 -5.46 -3.85
CA ALA A 100 -3.48 -4.05 -4.18
C ALA A 100 -4.79 -3.28 -4.25
N LEU A 101 -4.69 -1.96 -4.16
CA LEU A 101 -5.70 -1.01 -4.57
C LEU A 101 -5.38 -0.60 -6.01
N ILE A 102 -6.35 -0.68 -6.91
CA ILE A 102 -6.22 -0.15 -8.28
C ILE A 102 -7.25 0.93 -8.55
N ALA A 103 -6.86 1.93 -9.36
CA ALA A 103 -7.76 2.91 -9.93
C ALA A 103 -7.37 3.21 -11.38
N ILE A 104 -8.35 3.63 -12.18
CA ILE A 104 -8.15 4.10 -13.55
C ILE A 104 -8.63 5.55 -13.64
N ASP A 105 -7.88 6.40 -14.33
CA ASP A 105 -8.23 7.79 -14.69
C ASP A 105 -8.71 8.66 -13.51
N GLY A 106 -8.16 8.44 -12.32
CA GLY A 106 -8.51 9.17 -11.10
C GLY A 106 -9.88 8.80 -10.50
N GLY A 107 -10.47 7.66 -10.89
CA GLY A 107 -11.68 7.06 -10.30
C GLY A 107 -11.48 6.53 -8.88
N GLU A 108 -12.46 5.85 -8.29
CA GLU A 108 -12.33 5.36 -6.90
C GLU A 108 -11.48 4.07 -6.79
N PRO A 109 -10.65 3.91 -5.74
CA PRO A 109 -9.77 2.75 -5.64
C PRO A 109 -10.48 1.48 -5.15
N GLU A 110 -10.39 0.42 -5.95
CA GLU A 110 -10.94 -0.91 -5.65
C GLU A 110 -9.83 -1.88 -5.23
N GLN A 111 -10.10 -2.74 -4.25
CA GLN A 111 -9.12 -3.70 -3.75
C GLN A 111 -9.22 -5.02 -4.52
N ILE A 112 -8.10 -5.48 -5.06
CA ILE A 112 -7.99 -6.71 -5.84
C ILE A 112 -6.90 -7.64 -5.30
N THR A 113 -7.01 -8.92 -5.65
CA THR A 113 -5.89 -9.88 -5.56
C THR A 113 -5.11 -9.85 -6.87
N LEU A 114 -3.79 -9.68 -6.79
CA LEU A 114 -2.89 -9.71 -7.94
C LEU A 114 -2.61 -11.16 -8.36
N GLY A 115 -2.39 -11.38 -9.66
CA GLY A 115 -2.13 -12.70 -10.22
C GLY A 115 -1.74 -12.65 -11.69
N ASP A 116 -1.03 -13.68 -12.16
CA ASP A 116 -0.58 -13.83 -13.55
C ASP A 116 -1.74 -13.72 -14.54
N GLY A 117 -1.65 -12.82 -15.52
CA GLY A 117 -2.66 -12.65 -16.56
C GLY A 117 -3.99 -12.04 -16.10
N VAL A 118 -4.07 -11.50 -14.87
CA VAL A 118 -5.26 -10.79 -14.39
C VAL A 118 -5.44 -9.50 -15.19
N SER A 119 -6.60 -9.35 -15.84
CA SER A 119 -7.05 -8.07 -16.39
C SER A 119 -7.42 -7.13 -15.23
N LEU A 120 -6.84 -5.93 -15.21
CA LEU A 120 -7.11 -4.91 -14.22
C LEU A 120 -8.31 -4.05 -14.67
N PHE A 121 -8.27 -3.60 -15.93
CA PHE A 121 -9.33 -2.85 -16.58
C PHE A 121 -9.44 -3.27 -18.05
N ALA A 122 -10.67 -3.33 -18.58
CA ALA A 122 -10.94 -3.65 -19.98
C ALA A 122 -12.27 -3.02 -20.43
N GLY A 123 -12.39 -2.73 -21.73
CA GLY A 123 -13.55 -2.03 -22.27
C GLY A 123 -13.56 -0.52 -21.97
N LEU A 124 -12.37 0.04 -21.72
CA LEU A 124 -12.16 1.48 -21.66
C LEU A 124 -12.38 2.11 -23.05
N ALA A 125 -12.58 3.42 -23.10
CA ALA A 125 -12.73 4.14 -24.37
C ALA A 125 -11.36 4.44 -24.98
N GLU A 126 -11.15 4.04 -26.25
CA GLU A 126 -9.90 4.24 -27.01
C GLU A 126 -9.28 5.64 -26.79
N GLY A 127 -8.13 5.69 -26.14
CA GLY A 127 -7.47 6.94 -25.76
C GLY A 127 -6.19 6.74 -24.96
N GLU A 128 -5.84 7.75 -24.16
CA GLU A 128 -4.83 7.63 -23.10
C GLU A 128 -5.50 7.36 -21.75
N HIS A 129 -4.89 6.50 -20.95
CA HIS A 129 -5.34 6.15 -19.60
C HIS A 129 -4.21 6.27 -18.58
N THR A 130 -4.59 6.39 -17.30
CA THR A 130 -3.67 6.38 -16.15
C THR A 130 -4.10 5.32 -15.15
N LEU A 131 -3.33 4.24 -15.06
CA LEU A 131 -3.44 3.24 -14.00
C LEU A 131 -2.68 3.72 -12.76
N GLU A 132 -3.37 3.77 -11.63
CA GLU A 132 -2.76 3.82 -10.31
C GLU A 132 -2.83 2.42 -9.66
N LEU A 133 -1.77 1.99 -8.99
CA LEU A 133 -1.76 0.77 -8.18
C LEU A 133 -0.99 1.00 -6.88
N TYR A 134 -1.57 0.62 -5.74
CA TYR A 134 -0.94 0.74 -4.40
C TYR A 134 -1.03 -0.57 -3.62
N ALA A 135 -0.12 -0.83 -2.70
CA ALA A 135 -0.27 -1.92 -1.73
C ALA A 135 -1.58 -1.73 -0.93
N GLY A 136 -2.36 -2.79 -0.74
CA GLY A 136 -3.73 -2.66 -0.22
C GLY A 136 -3.83 -2.42 1.29
N ALA A 137 -2.83 -2.89 2.01
CA ALA A 137 -2.65 -2.81 3.46
C ALA A 137 -1.23 -3.25 3.83
N GLN A 138 -0.89 -3.08 5.10
CA GLN A 138 0.30 -3.65 5.73
C GLN A 138 0.56 -5.11 5.31
N GLN A 139 1.82 -5.43 5.00
CA GLN A 139 2.32 -6.76 4.61
C GLN A 139 1.68 -7.40 3.36
N THR A 140 0.94 -6.64 2.55
CA THR A 140 0.37 -7.14 1.29
C THR A 140 1.40 -7.31 0.16
N PHE A 141 2.56 -6.62 0.28
CA PHE A 141 3.78 -6.76 -0.53
C PHE A 141 3.54 -7.13 -2.01
N PRO A 142 2.92 -6.23 -2.80
CA PRO A 142 2.58 -6.50 -4.20
C PRO A 142 3.85 -6.80 -5.02
N ALA A 143 3.79 -7.86 -5.83
CA ALA A 143 4.84 -8.28 -6.75
C ALA A 143 4.32 -8.23 -8.18
N ILE A 144 5.09 -7.62 -9.10
CA ILE A 144 4.67 -7.33 -10.49
C ILE A 144 5.87 -7.48 -11.45
N SER A 145 5.79 -8.39 -12.42
CA SER A 145 6.74 -8.50 -13.54
C SER A 145 6.48 -7.55 -14.71
N GLY A 146 5.27 -6.98 -14.80
CA GLY A 146 4.95 -6.02 -15.85
C GLY A 146 3.46 -5.97 -16.16
N PHE A 147 3.14 -5.28 -17.26
CA PHE A 147 1.78 -5.04 -17.73
C PHE A 147 1.62 -5.48 -19.18
N SER A 148 0.46 -6.07 -19.50
CA SER A 148 0.05 -6.33 -20.87
C SER A 148 -1.06 -5.39 -21.29
N LEU A 149 -0.85 -4.69 -22.40
CA LEU A 149 -1.76 -3.74 -23.03
C LEU A 149 -2.36 -4.34 -24.31
N ASP A 150 -3.20 -3.60 -25.02
CA ASP A 150 -3.71 -4.05 -26.32
C ASP A 150 -2.61 -4.14 -27.39
N ALA A 151 -2.91 -4.75 -28.54
CA ALA A 151 -1.94 -4.81 -29.64
C ALA A 151 -1.75 -3.41 -30.27
N GLY A 152 -0.49 -2.97 -30.39
CA GLY A 152 -0.16 -1.62 -30.85
C GLY A 152 -0.32 -0.51 -29.81
N ALA A 153 -0.78 -0.84 -28.59
CA ALA A 153 -0.72 0.05 -27.44
C ALA A 153 0.73 0.25 -26.94
N ALA A 154 0.96 1.32 -26.19
CA ALA A 154 2.24 1.62 -25.56
C ALA A 154 2.07 2.20 -24.15
N ALA A 155 3.09 2.05 -23.32
CA ALA A 155 3.24 2.89 -22.15
C ALA A 155 3.55 4.34 -22.58
N LEU A 156 3.20 5.29 -21.73
CA LEU A 156 3.40 6.72 -21.93
C LEU A 156 4.17 7.30 -20.75
N THR A 157 5.05 8.27 -21.01
CA THR A 157 5.85 8.90 -19.96
C THR A 157 4.95 9.58 -18.93
N SER A 158 4.98 9.07 -17.72
CA SER A 158 4.30 9.69 -16.58
C SER A 158 5.11 10.90 -16.10
N PRO A 159 4.52 12.09 -15.93
CA PRO A 159 5.26 13.26 -15.48
C PRO A 159 5.82 13.03 -14.08
N GLY A 160 7.09 13.37 -13.88
CA GLY A 160 7.68 13.42 -12.55
C GLY A 160 7.01 14.50 -11.69
N GLY A 161 7.00 14.28 -10.37
CA GLY A 161 6.40 15.20 -9.41
C GLY A 161 7.02 15.07 -8.03
N ARG A 162 6.77 16.10 -7.20
CA ARG A 162 7.20 16.16 -5.81
C ARG A 162 6.67 14.96 -5.02
N ILE A 163 7.41 14.53 -4.01
CA ILE A 163 7.09 13.37 -3.18
C ILE A 163 6.60 13.85 -1.81
N VAL A 164 5.51 13.26 -1.33
CA VAL A 164 5.15 13.24 0.10
C VAL A 164 5.25 11.80 0.63
N GLU A 165 6.08 11.58 1.65
CA GLU A 165 6.17 10.29 2.36
C GLU A 165 5.56 10.42 3.76
N PHE A 166 4.51 9.65 4.02
CA PHE A 166 3.90 9.58 5.35
C PHE A 166 4.58 8.50 6.18
N VAL A 167 4.90 8.79 7.43
CA VAL A 167 5.61 7.90 8.34
C VAL A 167 4.81 7.75 9.63
N GLY A 168 4.56 6.52 10.07
CA GLY A 168 3.76 6.34 11.28
C GLY A 168 3.56 4.92 11.77
N ASP A 169 2.55 4.77 12.62
CA ASP A 169 2.03 3.49 13.11
C ASP A 169 0.76 3.06 12.35
N SER A 170 0.01 2.12 12.93
CA SER A 170 -1.26 1.59 12.42
C SER A 170 -2.32 2.64 12.08
N ILE A 171 -2.27 3.84 12.68
CA ILE A 171 -3.16 4.96 12.31
C ILE A 171 -2.82 5.49 10.90
N THR A 172 -1.56 5.37 10.46
CA THR A 172 -1.08 5.82 9.14
C THR A 172 -1.30 4.75 8.07
N GLU A 173 -1.30 3.46 8.45
CA GLU A 173 -1.73 2.34 7.61
C GLU A 173 -3.24 2.31 7.34
N GLY A 174 -4.05 3.00 8.17
CA GLY A 174 -5.50 2.87 8.15
C GLY A 174 -6.00 1.56 8.78
N TYR A 175 -5.41 1.15 9.90
CA TYR A 175 -6.03 0.17 10.80
C TYR A 175 -7.35 0.73 11.33
N VAL A 176 -8.45 0.04 11.03
CA VAL A 176 -9.76 0.35 11.59
C VAL A 176 -10.21 -0.81 12.45
N ALA A 177 -10.40 -0.53 13.75
CA ALA A 177 -10.95 -1.48 14.70
C ALA A 177 -12.39 -1.88 14.30
N PRO A 178 -12.77 -3.16 14.41
CA PRO A 178 -14.09 -3.61 14.00
C PRO A 178 -15.18 -3.11 14.97
N ALA A 179 -16.38 -2.86 14.45
CA ALA A 179 -17.50 -2.36 15.26
C ALA A 179 -18.08 -3.40 16.22
N ASP A 180 -17.82 -4.69 15.98
CA ASP A 180 -18.11 -5.80 16.89
C ASP A 180 -16.93 -6.80 16.91
N ALA A 181 -16.99 -7.81 17.77
CA ALA A 181 -15.95 -8.85 17.86
C ALA A 181 -16.12 -9.99 16.83
N ALA A 182 -16.96 -9.80 15.79
CA ALA A 182 -17.26 -10.80 14.77
C ALA A 182 -16.73 -10.38 13.39
N GLY A 183 -16.74 -9.08 13.08
CA GLY A 183 -15.88 -8.50 12.05
C GLY A 183 -14.41 -8.61 12.46
N GLY A 184 -13.55 -8.97 11.51
CA GLY A 184 -12.11 -8.84 11.68
C GLY A 184 -11.68 -7.37 11.65
N ALA A 185 -10.53 -7.05 12.24
CA ALA A 185 -9.88 -5.77 12.00
C ALA A 185 -9.57 -5.63 10.50
N ASN A 186 -10.00 -4.52 9.91
CA ASN A 186 -9.88 -4.27 8.48
C ASN A 186 -8.84 -3.16 8.25
N ASN A 187 -7.55 -3.52 8.22
CA ASN A 187 -6.55 -2.65 7.60
C ASN A 187 -6.97 -2.43 6.15
N SER A 188 -7.15 -1.17 5.77
CA SER A 188 -7.49 -0.82 4.40
C SER A 188 -6.86 0.53 4.11
N TYR A 189 -5.71 0.51 3.44
CA TYR A 189 -4.86 1.69 3.27
C TYR A 189 -5.62 2.84 2.58
N LYS A 190 -6.59 2.54 1.71
CA LYS A 190 -7.44 3.55 1.07
C LYS A 190 -8.28 4.41 2.03
N ASN A 191 -8.54 3.90 3.24
CA ASN A 191 -9.27 4.62 4.29
C ASN A 191 -8.34 5.39 5.22
N SER A 192 -7.01 5.27 5.07
CA SER A 192 -6.05 5.99 5.91
C SER A 192 -6.04 7.47 5.58
N TYR A 193 -5.76 8.31 6.57
CA TYR A 193 -5.64 9.75 6.33
C TYR A 193 -4.47 10.05 5.37
N ALA A 194 -3.38 9.28 5.44
CA ALA A 194 -2.21 9.38 4.57
C ALA A 194 -2.54 9.14 3.09
N PHE A 195 -3.28 8.07 2.78
CA PHE A 195 -3.68 7.77 1.41
C PHE A 195 -4.62 8.83 0.85
N ILE A 196 -5.61 9.27 1.63
CA ILE A 196 -6.59 10.28 1.20
C ILE A 196 -5.89 11.60 0.88
N VAL A 197 -4.97 12.06 1.73
CA VAL A 197 -4.20 13.29 1.50
C VAL A 197 -3.21 13.13 0.35
N GLY A 198 -2.43 12.04 0.32
CA GLY A 198 -1.46 11.77 -0.74
C GLY A 198 -2.11 11.72 -2.13
N ARG A 199 -3.25 11.04 -2.25
CA ARG A 199 -3.99 10.96 -3.51
C ARG A 199 -4.66 12.27 -3.91
N ARG A 200 -5.09 13.09 -2.93
CA ARG A 200 -5.58 14.45 -3.20
C ARG A 200 -4.46 15.37 -3.68
N LEU A 201 -3.28 15.33 -3.07
CA LEU A 201 -2.09 16.06 -3.51
C LEU A 201 -1.59 15.60 -4.89
N MET A 202 -1.70 14.30 -5.21
CA MET A 202 -1.47 13.79 -6.56
C MET A 202 -2.42 14.41 -7.58
N LYS A 203 -3.73 14.37 -7.30
CA LYS A 203 -4.78 14.85 -8.20
C LYS A 203 -4.76 16.37 -8.44
N GLU A 204 -4.39 17.15 -7.43
CA GLU A 204 -4.43 18.62 -7.50
C GLU A 204 -3.08 19.25 -7.88
N TYR A 205 -1.95 18.67 -7.46
CA TYR A 205 -0.61 19.27 -7.60
C TYR A 205 0.43 18.34 -8.25
N GLY A 206 0.03 17.15 -8.73
CA GLY A 206 0.93 16.20 -9.38
C GLY A 206 1.93 15.52 -8.45
N PHE A 207 1.66 15.46 -7.14
CA PHE A 207 2.53 14.75 -6.21
C PHE A 207 2.53 13.23 -6.44
N ARG A 208 3.66 12.60 -6.10
CA ARG A 208 3.77 11.17 -5.81
C ARG A 208 3.69 10.98 -4.30
N PHE A 209 3.22 9.82 -3.84
CA PHE A 209 3.19 9.54 -2.42
C PHE A 209 3.48 8.08 -2.07
N SER A 210 3.96 7.89 -0.85
CA SER A 210 4.23 6.60 -0.21
C SER A 210 3.88 6.68 1.27
N THR A 211 3.66 5.53 1.89
CA THR A 211 3.64 5.41 3.35
C THR A 211 4.72 4.42 3.79
N VAL A 212 5.40 4.75 4.89
CA VAL A 212 6.38 3.91 5.59
C VAL A 212 5.90 3.79 7.03
N ALA A 213 5.03 2.81 7.28
CA ALA A 213 4.42 2.57 8.57
C ALA A 213 4.67 1.15 9.08
N TYR A 214 4.34 0.91 10.35
CA TYR A 214 4.22 -0.46 10.88
C TYR A 214 3.26 -0.53 12.08
N GLY A 215 2.30 -1.45 12.04
CA GLY A 215 1.24 -1.58 13.03
C GLY A 215 1.77 -1.77 14.46
N GLY A 216 1.52 -0.78 15.32
CA GLY A 216 2.00 -0.75 16.71
C GLY A 216 3.46 -0.33 16.92
N ILE A 217 4.16 0.22 15.92
CA ILE A 217 5.54 0.71 16.09
C ILE A 217 5.63 1.96 16.97
N SER A 218 6.72 2.08 17.71
CA SER A 218 7.06 3.23 18.56
C SER A 218 8.31 3.95 18.06
N ILE A 219 8.55 5.15 18.56
CA ILE A 219 9.79 5.89 18.32
C ILE A 219 10.94 5.25 19.12
N VAL A 220 10.66 4.87 20.37
CA VAL A 220 11.59 4.16 21.24
C VAL A 220 11.63 2.66 20.90
N GLU A 221 12.82 2.05 20.89
CA GLU A 221 13.05 0.62 20.65
C GLU A 221 12.26 -0.28 21.63
N ARG A 222 11.67 -1.38 21.11
CA ARG A 222 10.84 -2.33 21.88
C ARG A 222 11.56 -2.88 23.11
N GLY A 223 10.84 -2.90 24.23
CA GLY A 223 11.36 -3.33 25.54
C GLY A 223 11.88 -2.19 26.43
N LYS A 224 12.10 -0.98 25.90
CA LYS A 224 12.45 0.22 26.69
C LYS A 224 11.20 0.97 27.19
N ASN A 225 10.29 0.25 27.86
CA ASN A 225 8.99 0.75 28.34
C ASN A 225 8.10 1.35 27.22
N THR A 226 7.79 0.55 26.21
CA THR A 226 6.93 0.94 25.08
C THR A 226 5.97 -0.21 24.73
N LEU A 227 4.84 0.09 24.09
CA LEU A 227 3.97 -0.91 23.44
C LEU A 227 4.51 -1.39 22.08
N GLY A 228 5.63 -0.82 21.62
CA GLY A 228 6.28 -1.07 20.34
C GLY A 228 6.31 -2.53 19.89
N THR A 229 5.74 -2.80 18.73
CA THR A 229 5.68 -4.15 18.12
C THR A 229 6.95 -4.53 17.36
N ASP A 230 7.58 -3.58 16.67
CA ASP A 230 8.85 -3.72 15.94
C ASP A 230 10.07 -3.71 16.90
N PRO A 231 11.11 -4.54 16.68
CA PRO A 231 12.25 -4.67 17.58
C PRO A 231 13.21 -3.49 17.65
N LEU A 232 13.15 -2.53 16.72
CA LEU A 232 14.14 -1.47 16.50
C LEU A 232 13.58 -0.07 16.84
N GLY A 233 12.29 0.14 16.57
CA GLY A 233 11.62 1.44 16.55
C GLY A 233 11.68 2.10 15.18
N MET A 234 10.72 3.00 14.90
CA MET A 234 10.63 3.66 13.59
C MET A 234 11.91 4.43 13.18
N PRO A 235 12.66 5.09 14.08
CA PRO A 235 13.90 5.78 13.71
C PRO A 235 14.94 4.91 13.00
N GLU A 236 15.00 3.61 13.31
CA GLU A 236 15.90 2.67 12.63
C GLU A 236 15.18 1.96 11.47
N ARG A 237 13.93 1.50 11.67
CA ARG A 237 13.10 0.87 10.64
C ARG A 237 12.94 1.76 9.39
N TYR A 238 12.88 3.07 9.58
CA TYR A 238 12.78 4.04 8.49
C TYR A 238 14.01 4.02 7.56
N PHE A 239 15.20 3.62 8.03
CA PHE A 239 16.39 3.48 7.17
C PHE A 239 16.61 2.04 6.68
N LEU A 240 15.61 1.17 6.82
CA LEU A 240 15.62 -0.20 6.29
C LEU A 240 14.70 -0.35 5.07
N ASP A 241 15.07 -1.28 4.21
CA ASP A 241 14.39 -1.55 2.95
C ASP A 241 13.06 -2.32 3.09
N ARG A 242 12.62 -2.67 4.32
CA ARG A 242 11.37 -3.41 4.58
C ARG A 242 10.73 -3.12 5.93
N GLU A 243 9.43 -3.37 6.00
CA GLU A 243 8.67 -3.68 7.22
C GLU A 243 9.30 -4.76 8.13
N TYR A 244 8.84 -4.84 9.38
CA TYR A 244 9.24 -5.90 10.32
C TYR A 244 8.66 -7.28 9.96
N MET A 245 9.55 -8.25 9.76
CA MET A 245 9.16 -9.65 9.62
C MET A 245 8.96 -10.25 11.01
N ARG A 246 7.68 -10.38 11.42
CA ARG A 246 7.27 -10.74 12.78
C ARG A 246 8.00 -11.97 13.32
N ASN A 247 8.36 -11.88 14.60
CA ASN A 247 9.06 -12.88 15.44
C ASN A 247 10.59 -12.91 15.33
N ALA A 248 11.23 -12.12 14.46
CA ALA A 248 12.68 -11.94 14.49
C ALA A 248 13.15 -11.08 15.68
N THR A 249 14.36 -11.32 16.19
CA THR A 249 15.04 -10.47 17.19
C THR A 249 15.58 -9.16 16.57
N PRO A 250 16.03 -8.17 17.38
CA PRO A 250 16.69 -6.98 16.84
C PRO A 250 17.94 -7.30 16.02
N GLU A 251 18.73 -8.30 16.44
CA GLU A 251 19.94 -8.75 15.74
C GLU A 251 19.59 -9.46 14.43
N GLU A 252 18.55 -10.30 14.43
CA GLU A 252 18.09 -10.99 13.22
C GLU A 252 17.53 -10.00 12.18
N GLU A 253 16.79 -8.98 12.58
CA GLU A 253 16.33 -7.93 11.65
C GLU A 253 17.51 -7.10 11.11
N ARG A 254 18.43 -6.65 11.98
CA ARG A 254 19.64 -5.92 11.57
C ARG A 254 20.57 -6.73 10.65
N ALA A 255 20.54 -8.05 10.74
CA ALA A 255 21.32 -8.95 9.87
C ALA A 255 20.61 -9.32 8.56
N ALA A 256 19.28 -9.18 8.47
CA ALA A 256 18.48 -9.68 7.36
C ALA A 256 17.77 -8.59 6.53
N ALA A 257 17.56 -7.38 7.06
CA ALA A 257 17.11 -6.22 6.29
C ALA A 257 18.30 -5.50 5.65
N GLN A 258 18.10 -4.85 4.50
CA GLN A 258 19.13 -4.01 3.89
C GLN A 258 18.88 -2.54 4.25
N ALA A 259 19.92 -1.72 4.23
CA ALA A 259 19.76 -0.27 4.34
C ALA A 259 18.96 0.26 3.12
N TRP A 260 18.01 1.15 3.37
CA TRP A 260 17.29 1.85 2.31
C TRP A 260 18.23 2.87 1.64
N ASP A 261 18.34 2.80 0.32
CA ASP A 261 19.06 3.80 -0.48
C ASP A 261 18.18 5.06 -0.61
N THR A 262 18.41 6.02 0.28
CA THR A 262 17.68 7.29 0.34
C THR A 262 17.80 8.12 -0.95
N SER A 263 18.78 7.84 -1.82
CA SER A 263 18.90 8.52 -3.11
C SER A 263 17.88 8.03 -4.17
N LYS A 264 17.30 6.84 -4.00
CA LYS A 264 16.27 6.29 -4.91
C LYS A 264 14.91 6.97 -4.79
N TYR A 265 14.59 7.53 -3.61
CA TYR A 265 13.31 8.17 -3.35
C TYR A 265 13.49 9.26 -2.29
N ALA A 266 13.73 10.49 -2.76
CA ALA A 266 13.91 11.66 -1.91
C ALA A 266 12.57 12.42 -1.75
N PRO A 267 11.92 12.37 -0.57
CA PRO A 267 10.73 13.15 -0.29
C PRO A 267 10.99 14.66 -0.26
N ASP A 268 10.12 15.44 -0.87
CA ASP A 268 10.01 16.89 -0.65
C ASP A 268 9.34 17.17 0.70
N PHE A 269 8.30 16.40 1.04
CA PHE A 269 7.60 16.44 2.33
C PHE A 269 7.69 15.09 3.04
N ILE A 270 8.00 15.12 4.34
CA ILE A 270 7.90 13.94 5.22
C ILE A 270 6.86 14.27 6.29
N VAL A 271 5.85 13.41 6.47
CA VAL A 271 4.76 13.66 7.44
C VAL A 271 4.74 12.55 8.49
N ILE A 272 5.19 12.88 9.69
CA ILE A 272 5.43 11.93 10.78
C ILE A 272 4.26 11.95 11.78
N ASN A 273 3.59 10.82 11.98
CA ASN A 273 2.58 10.62 13.02
C ASN A 273 2.94 9.38 13.84
N LEU A 274 3.73 9.61 14.90
CA LEU A 274 4.34 8.60 15.77
C LEU A 274 4.25 9.03 17.23
N GLY A 275 4.41 8.08 18.16
CA GLY A 275 4.38 8.33 19.60
C GLY A 275 3.15 7.76 20.30
N THR A 276 2.19 7.22 19.55
CA THR A 276 1.01 6.50 20.07
C THR A 276 1.44 5.32 20.97
N ASN A 277 2.38 4.51 20.49
CA ASN A 277 2.82 3.27 21.14
C ASN A 277 3.86 3.50 22.24
N ASP A 278 4.50 4.67 22.27
CA ASP A 278 5.43 5.14 23.32
C ASP A 278 4.73 5.45 24.66
N THR A 279 3.50 4.95 24.89
CA THR A 279 2.60 5.24 26.02
C THR A 279 3.21 5.11 27.41
N PHE A 280 4.22 4.24 27.60
CA PHE A 280 4.90 4.04 28.88
C PHE A 280 6.33 4.59 28.93
N SER A 281 6.78 5.24 27.86
CA SER A 281 8.14 5.76 27.73
C SER A 281 8.26 7.14 28.37
N ASN A 282 9.41 7.43 28.97
CA ASN A 282 9.64 8.75 29.57
C ASN A 282 9.70 9.83 28.48
N THR A 283 9.01 10.96 28.69
CA THR A 283 8.95 12.08 27.75
C THR A 283 10.32 12.58 27.28
N LYS A 284 11.35 12.54 28.15
CA LYS A 284 12.73 12.91 27.79
C LYS A 284 13.38 11.89 26.86
N THR A 285 13.11 10.60 27.06
CA THR A 285 13.57 9.50 26.20
C THR A 285 12.94 9.58 24.81
N VAL A 286 11.61 9.77 24.75
CA VAL A 286 10.89 9.91 23.47
C VAL A 286 11.36 11.17 22.73
N ALA A 287 11.50 12.31 23.41
CA ALA A 287 12.00 13.53 22.79
C ALA A 287 13.43 13.39 22.26
N ALA A 288 14.32 12.72 22.98
CA ALA A 288 15.69 12.48 22.54
C ALA A 288 15.76 11.53 21.32
N ALA A 289 14.96 10.45 21.31
CA ALA A 289 14.87 9.53 20.17
C ALA A 289 14.24 10.20 18.94
N THR A 290 13.22 11.04 19.14
CA THR A 290 12.60 11.83 18.08
C THR A 290 13.59 12.84 17.50
N LEU A 291 14.34 13.57 18.34
CA LEU A 291 15.36 14.52 17.88
C LEU A 291 16.46 13.81 17.05
N GLN A 292 16.96 12.67 17.52
CA GLN A 292 17.94 11.87 16.77
C GLN A 292 17.39 11.41 15.40
N TYR A 293 16.11 11.03 15.35
CA TYR A 293 15.45 10.68 14.09
C TYR A 293 15.33 11.87 13.14
N LEU A 294 14.92 13.03 13.65
CA LEU A 294 14.83 14.28 12.88
C LEU A 294 16.19 14.72 12.31
N THR A 295 17.28 14.60 13.09
CA THR A 295 18.64 14.81 12.58
C THR A 295 18.97 13.86 11.44
N ALA A 296 18.73 12.55 11.60
CA ALA A 296 19.01 11.55 10.56
C ALA A 296 18.18 11.78 9.28
N LEU A 297 16.91 12.22 9.41
CA LEU A 297 16.08 12.60 8.27
C LEU A 297 16.62 13.83 7.54
N ARG A 298 17.08 14.87 8.26
CA ARG A 298 17.69 16.06 7.65
C ARG A 298 19.04 15.74 6.98
N GLU A 299 19.83 14.83 7.55
CA GLU A 299 21.08 14.37 6.93
C GLU A 299 20.83 13.64 5.60
N ALA A 300 19.79 12.80 5.54
CA ALA A 300 19.36 12.09 4.34
C ALA A 300 18.69 13.00 3.29
N TYR A 301 17.79 13.90 3.73
CA TYR A 301 16.91 14.69 2.88
C TYR A 301 17.01 16.18 3.24
N LYS A 302 18.11 16.79 2.80
CA LYS A 302 18.54 18.13 3.20
C LYS A 302 17.50 19.20 2.98
N ASP A 303 16.77 19.14 1.87
CA ASP A 303 15.84 20.18 1.42
C ASP A 303 14.37 19.87 1.77
N ALA A 304 14.08 18.75 2.44
CA ALA A 304 12.71 18.31 2.74
C ALA A 304 12.04 19.12 3.86
N VAL A 305 10.73 19.36 3.75
CA VAL A 305 9.92 19.87 4.87
C VAL A 305 9.42 18.69 5.70
N ILE A 306 9.84 18.62 6.96
CA ILE A 306 9.52 17.52 7.88
C ILE A 306 8.40 17.96 8.82
N PHE A 307 7.18 17.55 8.52
CA PHE A 307 6.00 17.79 9.34
C PHE A 307 5.92 16.77 10.47
N VAL A 308 5.93 17.23 11.71
CA VAL A 308 5.91 16.41 12.92
C VAL A 308 4.55 16.56 13.59
N MET A 309 3.68 15.58 13.44
CA MET A 309 2.35 15.58 14.07
C MET A 309 2.45 15.16 15.54
N THR A 310 1.68 15.81 16.41
CA THR A 310 1.34 15.22 17.71
C THR A 310 0.38 14.04 17.49
N PRO A 311 0.52 12.90 18.21
CA PRO A 311 -0.46 11.82 18.15
C PRO A 311 -1.89 12.30 18.41
N PHE A 312 -2.87 11.75 17.70
CA PHE A 312 -4.29 12.13 17.89
C PHE A 312 -4.81 11.84 19.30
N ASN A 313 -4.24 10.85 20.01
CA ASN A 313 -4.55 10.58 21.42
C ASN A 313 -3.75 11.44 22.43
N GLY A 314 -2.85 12.31 21.95
CA GLY A 314 -2.02 13.20 22.75
C GLY A 314 -0.82 12.56 23.47
N THR A 315 -0.69 11.23 23.48
CA THR A 315 0.24 10.46 24.34
C THR A 315 1.67 11.01 24.39
N ALA A 316 2.28 11.27 23.22
CA ALA A 316 3.65 11.77 23.13
C ALA A 316 3.74 13.27 22.78
N ALA A 317 2.64 14.03 22.79
CA ALA A 317 2.60 15.39 22.23
C ALA A 317 3.68 16.33 22.79
N THR A 318 3.93 16.29 24.10
CA THR A 318 5.00 17.06 24.77
C THR A 318 6.40 16.65 24.33
N ALA A 319 6.61 15.36 24.01
CA ALA A 319 7.90 14.86 23.51
C ALA A 319 8.12 15.28 22.05
N MET A 320 7.09 15.21 21.21
CA MET A 320 7.15 15.63 19.81
C MET A 320 7.43 17.13 19.68
N ARG A 321 6.69 17.98 20.42
CA ARG A 321 6.95 19.42 20.50
C ARG A 321 8.40 19.69 20.93
N ARG A 322 8.83 19.12 22.05
CA ARG A 322 10.19 19.28 22.56
C ARG A 322 11.28 18.84 21.57
N ALA A 323 11.02 17.85 20.73
CA ALA A 323 11.99 17.40 19.72
C ALA A 323 12.14 18.39 18.56
N VAL A 324 11.04 19.02 18.13
CA VAL A 324 11.07 20.12 17.14
C VAL A 324 11.70 21.37 17.73
N ASP A 325 11.34 21.75 18.97
CA ASP A 325 11.94 22.89 19.66
C ASP A 325 13.47 22.76 19.78
N LEU A 326 13.98 21.52 19.91
CA LEU A 326 15.41 21.21 20.06
C LEU A 326 16.14 20.92 18.74
N SER A 327 15.46 20.86 17.59
CA SER A 327 16.14 20.66 16.30
C SER A 327 16.67 21.96 15.71
N GLU A 328 16.19 23.12 16.17
CA GLU A 328 16.57 24.48 15.71
C GLU A 328 16.50 24.65 14.17
N ASP A 329 15.65 23.85 13.52
CA ASP A 329 15.59 23.65 12.07
C ASP A 329 14.27 24.17 11.50
N ALA A 330 14.32 25.27 10.76
CA ALA A 330 13.15 25.94 10.19
C ALA A 330 12.42 25.13 9.09
N GLY A 331 13.02 24.05 8.59
CA GLY A 331 12.38 23.07 7.70
C GLY A 331 11.71 21.92 8.46
N ILE A 332 11.61 21.97 9.79
CA ILE A 332 10.89 21.01 10.62
C ILE A 332 9.71 21.72 11.29
N VAL A 333 8.50 21.22 11.03
CA VAL A 333 7.24 21.94 11.29
C VAL A 333 6.34 21.12 12.21
N LEU A 334 6.02 21.63 13.39
CA LEU A 334 5.12 20.97 14.33
C LEU A 334 3.65 21.14 13.91
N ILE A 335 2.94 20.02 13.71
CA ILE A 335 1.49 20.01 13.52
C ILE A 335 0.82 19.62 14.85
N ASN A 336 0.26 20.61 15.54
CA ASN A 336 -0.49 20.41 16.79
C ASN A 336 -1.92 19.91 16.50
N THR A 337 -2.12 18.60 16.54
CA THR A 337 -3.40 17.93 16.24
C THR A 337 -4.42 17.98 17.38
N LYS A 338 -4.07 18.54 18.55
CA LYS A 338 -4.96 18.57 19.74
C LYS A 338 -6.29 19.28 19.49
N SER A 339 -6.30 20.31 18.65
CA SER A 339 -7.50 21.05 18.25
C SER A 339 -8.36 20.31 17.22
N TRP A 340 -7.81 19.29 16.54
CA TRP A 340 -8.52 18.53 15.51
C TRP A 340 -9.57 17.60 16.09
N ASP A 341 -9.43 17.22 17.37
CA ASP A 341 -10.40 16.44 18.16
C ASP A 341 -10.87 15.14 17.46
N ILE A 342 -9.93 14.47 16.79
CA ILE A 342 -10.12 13.21 16.05
C ILE A 342 -10.49 12.10 17.03
N LYS A 343 -11.62 11.41 16.79
CA LYS A 343 -12.14 10.40 17.72
C LYS A 343 -11.62 9.01 17.39
N ALA A 344 -11.19 8.30 18.43
CA ALA A 344 -10.98 6.86 18.38
C ALA A 344 -12.30 6.09 18.24
N GLY A 345 -12.24 4.90 17.66
CA GLY A 345 -13.35 3.97 17.46
C GLY A 345 -13.58 3.03 18.65
N SER A 346 -14.04 1.83 18.34
CA SER A 346 -14.48 0.79 19.29
C SER A 346 -13.38 0.25 20.23
N ASP A 347 -12.11 0.41 19.86
CA ASP A 347 -10.94 -0.03 20.65
C ASP A 347 -10.30 1.06 21.51
N TRP A 348 -10.87 2.28 21.50
CA TRP A 348 -10.38 3.46 22.21
C TRP A 348 -9.01 3.99 21.74
N LEU A 349 -8.49 3.52 20.59
CA LEU A 349 -7.21 3.96 20.04
C LEU A 349 -7.27 4.40 18.57
N HIS A 350 -7.81 3.57 17.68
CA HIS A 350 -7.71 3.81 16.23
C HIS A 350 -8.92 4.60 15.70
N PRO A 351 -8.73 5.63 14.86
CA PRO A 351 -9.85 6.37 14.27
C PRO A 351 -10.79 5.51 13.41
N GLY A 352 -12.07 5.86 13.39
CA GLY A 352 -13.00 5.32 12.40
C GLY A 352 -12.77 5.92 11.01
N PRO A 353 -13.32 5.35 9.91
CA PRO A 353 -13.12 5.87 8.55
C PRO A 353 -13.56 7.33 8.37
N SER A 354 -14.60 7.77 9.07
CA SER A 354 -15.05 9.17 9.09
C SER A 354 -14.06 10.11 9.77
N GLU A 355 -13.36 9.62 10.80
CA GLU A 355 -12.37 10.39 11.55
C GLU A 355 -11.01 10.39 10.84
N HIS A 356 -10.66 9.34 10.08
CA HIS A 356 -9.57 9.40 9.10
C HIS A 356 -9.85 10.39 7.98
N ALA A 357 -11.06 10.42 7.41
CA ALA A 357 -11.42 11.42 6.39
C ALA A 357 -11.37 12.85 6.95
N ARG A 358 -11.84 13.06 8.20
CA ARG A 358 -11.72 14.34 8.91
C ARG A 358 -10.26 14.75 9.18
N ALA A 359 -9.41 13.81 9.60
CA ALA A 359 -7.98 14.04 9.78
C ALA A 359 -7.28 14.33 8.43
N ALA A 360 -7.74 13.72 7.34
CA ALA A 360 -7.23 13.98 6.00
C ALA A 360 -7.54 15.41 5.53
N GLU A 361 -8.78 15.88 5.66
CA GLU A 361 -9.13 17.27 5.30
C GLU A 361 -8.33 18.29 6.12
N LEU A 362 -8.18 18.07 7.43
CA LEU A 362 -7.40 18.97 8.31
C LEU A 362 -5.90 18.95 8.00
N LEU A 363 -5.31 17.80 7.69
CA LEU A 363 -3.92 17.70 7.27
C LEU A 363 -3.69 18.29 5.88
N TYR A 364 -4.60 18.07 4.93
CA TYR A 364 -4.50 18.62 3.59
C TYR A 364 -4.46 20.16 3.63
N GLU A 365 -5.32 20.84 4.40
CA GLU A 365 -5.29 22.32 4.48
C GLU A 365 -4.02 22.85 5.17
N VAL A 366 -3.30 22.04 5.97
CA VAL A 366 -1.97 22.39 6.52
C VAL A 366 -0.85 22.20 5.49
N LEU A 367 -0.90 21.14 4.68
CA LEU A 367 0.12 20.88 3.64
C LEU A 367 -0.08 21.74 2.38
N LYS A 368 -1.30 22.15 2.09
CA LYS A 368 -1.69 22.89 0.88
C LYS A 368 -0.88 24.16 0.63
N PRO A 369 -0.60 25.07 1.59
CA PRO A 369 0.23 26.25 1.32
C PRO A 369 1.64 25.90 0.82
N TYR A 370 2.21 24.78 1.26
CA TYR A 370 3.49 24.26 0.78
C TYR A 370 3.36 23.57 -0.59
N ALA A 371 2.21 22.96 -0.88
CA ALA A 371 1.86 22.47 -2.21
C ALA A 371 1.67 23.62 -3.22
N GLU A 372 1.10 24.75 -2.81
CA GLU A 372 0.94 25.95 -3.62
C GLU A 372 2.26 26.75 -3.80
N ALA A 373 3.13 26.80 -2.77
CA ALA A 373 4.40 27.52 -2.77
C ALA A 373 5.61 26.59 -2.54
N PRO A 374 6.32 26.14 -3.60
CA PRO A 374 7.46 25.21 -3.48
C PRO A 374 8.64 25.73 -2.65
N ASP A 375 8.91 27.04 -2.67
CA ASP A 375 9.95 27.69 -1.87
C ASP A 375 9.54 27.89 -0.39
N GLY A 376 8.38 27.35 0.00
CA GLY A 376 7.76 27.51 1.32
C GLY A 376 6.91 28.79 1.46
N PRO A 377 5.88 28.79 2.32
CA PRO A 377 5.15 30.00 2.67
C PRO A 377 6.06 30.93 3.51
N ALA A 378 6.19 32.19 3.08
CA ALA A 378 7.16 33.12 3.64
C ALA A 378 6.84 33.52 5.10
N GLY A 379 7.46 32.83 6.06
CA GLY A 379 7.50 33.24 7.47
C GLY A 379 6.19 33.05 8.25
N THR A 380 5.32 32.12 7.82
CA THR A 380 4.13 31.74 8.59
C THR A 380 4.43 30.55 9.49
N ASP A 381 4.35 30.75 10.80
CA ASP A 381 4.25 29.67 11.77
C ASP A 381 3.02 28.80 11.43
N ALA A 382 3.21 27.49 11.27
CA ALA A 382 2.13 26.55 10.98
C ALA A 382 1.36 26.11 12.24
N GLY A 383 1.75 26.61 13.41
CA GLY A 383 0.97 26.52 14.64
C GLY A 383 -0.39 27.18 14.47
N THR A 384 -1.44 26.38 14.31
CA THR A 384 -2.84 26.82 14.53
C THR A 384 -3.08 27.00 16.04
N ASP A 385 -2.38 27.95 16.65
CA ASP A 385 -2.39 28.20 18.08
C ASP A 385 -3.69 28.91 18.50
N VAL A 386 -4.63 28.10 18.96
CA VAL A 386 -5.63 28.53 19.93
C VAL A 386 -4.88 28.72 21.26
N PRO A 387 -4.95 29.90 21.90
CA PRO A 387 -3.94 30.33 22.86
C PRO A 387 -3.83 29.42 24.08
N GLU A 388 -2.60 29.14 24.50
CA GLU A 388 -2.32 28.49 25.77
C GLU A 388 -2.69 29.39 26.95
N THR A 389 -3.22 28.78 28.01
CA THR A 389 -3.18 29.35 29.36
C THR A 389 -2.59 28.32 30.31
N GLU A 390 -1.74 28.82 31.20
CA GLU A 390 -0.96 28.13 32.23
C GLU A 390 -1.85 27.27 33.17
N THR A 391 -1.34 26.33 33.98
CA THR A 391 0.00 26.24 34.59
C THR A 391 0.38 24.79 34.89
N GLN A 392 1.68 24.47 34.98
CA GLN A 392 2.15 23.22 35.58
C GLN A 392 2.23 23.32 37.10
N THR A 393 1.86 22.25 37.80
CA THR A 393 2.28 21.98 39.19
C THR A 393 2.68 20.52 39.32
N GLU A 394 3.99 20.23 39.37
CA GLU A 394 4.48 18.91 39.74
C GLU A 394 4.32 18.69 41.27
N PRO A 395 3.84 17.51 41.72
CA PRO A 395 3.97 17.11 43.11
C PRO A 395 5.38 16.51 43.34
N ALA A 396 6.24 17.25 44.02
CA ALA A 396 7.55 16.73 44.44
C ALA A 396 7.41 15.79 45.65
N THR A 397 7.99 14.58 45.56
CA THR A 397 8.14 13.66 46.69
C THR A 397 9.49 12.94 46.65
N ASP A 398 10.55 13.64 47.08
CA ASP A 398 11.72 12.96 47.65
C ASP A 398 11.37 12.51 49.08
N ALA A 399 11.46 11.21 49.34
CA ALA A 399 11.37 10.63 50.69
C ALA A 399 12.11 9.30 50.74
N GLU A 400 13.17 9.21 51.54
CA GLU A 400 13.84 7.93 51.84
C GLU A 400 12.97 7.08 52.78
N PRO A 401 13.02 5.73 52.68
CA PRO A 401 12.25 4.85 53.55
C PRO A 401 12.88 4.74 54.95
N THR A 402 12.08 4.98 55.99
CA THR A 402 12.43 4.66 57.39
C THR A 402 11.66 3.43 57.87
N GLU A 403 12.33 2.52 58.58
CA GLU A 403 11.72 1.30 59.14
C GLU A 403 10.74 1.58 60.29
N THR A 404 9.65 0.80 60.32
CA THR A 404 8.76 0.36 61.43
C THR A 404 7.35 0.17 60.85
N GLY A 405 6.52 -0.80 61.26
CA GLY A 405 6.64 -1.92 62.18
C GLY A 405 5.28 -2.65 62.24
N ASP A 406 5.22 -3.92 62.66
CA ASP A 406 3.98 -4.73 62.59
C ASP A 406 2.78 -4.14 63.35
N THR A 407 1.58 -4.27 62.78
CA THR A 407 0.37 -4.74 63.49
C THR A 407 -0.78 -5.07 62.52
N ASP A 408 -1.57 -6.10 62.84
CA ASP A 408 -2.71 -6.56 62.04
C ASP A 408 -3.93 -5.63 62.09
N GLY A 409 -4.74 -5.63 61.02
CA GLY A 409 -6.06 -4.99 61.00
C GLY A 409 -6.84 -5.21 59.69
N GLU A 410 -7.90 -6.02 59.75
CA GLU A 410 -8.89 -6.14 58.65
C GLU A 410 -9.89 -4.96 58.68
N ASP A 411 -10.11 -4.28 57.54
CA ASP A 411 -11.45 -4.21 56.89
C ASP A 411 -11.41 -3.56 55.48
N GLY A 412 -12.40 -3.89 54.64
CA GLY A 412 -13.07 -3.03 53.66
C GLY A 412 -12.30 -2.07 52.74
N GLY A 413 -11.75 -2.56 51.61
CA GLY A 413 -11.13 -1.68 50.59
C GLY A 413 -10.98 -2.25 49.17
N LYS A 414 -12.07 -2.56 48.46
CA LYS A 414 -11.99 -3.05 47.05
C LYS A 414 -11.84 -1.91 46.03
N THR A 415 -10.62 -1.68 45.54
CA THR A 415 -10.35 -0.88 44.31
C THR A 415 -9.66 -1.74 43.25
N SER A 416 -10.38 -2.09 42.18
CA SER A 416 -9.92 -3.05 41.17
C SER A 416 -9.05 -2.41 40.07
N PHE A 417 -7.73 -2.60 40.14
CA PHE A 417 -6.78 -2.33 39.05
C PHE A 417 -6.92 -3.35 37.89
N LEU A 418 -8.07 -3.31 37.18
CA LEU A 418 -8.40 -4.28 36.14
C LEU A 418 -8.69 -3.77 34.70
N PRO A 419 -8.89 -2.47 34.39
CA PRO A 419 -9.20 -2.08 33.01
C PRO A 419 -7.98 -2.15 32.06
N TYR A 420 -6.77 -1.86 32.54
CA TYR A 420 -5.60 -1.66 31.67
C TYR A 420 -4.98 -2.94 31.09
N ILE A 421 -5.09 -4.08 31.77
CA ILE A 421 -4.52 -5.36 31.30
C ILE A 421 -5.32 -5.93 30.12
N ILE A 422 -6.61 -5.56 30.00
CA ILE A 422 -7.51 -6.04 28.95
C ILE A 422 -7.07 -5.53 27.57
N SER A 423 -6.57 -4.30 27.45
CA SER A 423 -6.15 -3.73 26.16
C SER A 423 -5.00 -4.51 25.50
N ALA A 424 -3.99 -4.92 26.27
CA ALA A 424 -2.90 -5.76 25.77
C ALA A 424 -3.40 -7.14 25.29
N ALA A 425 -4.39 -7.72 25.99
CA ALA A 425 -5.02 -8.97 25.59
C ALA A 425 -5.89 -8.84 24.33
N ILE A 426 -6.61 -7.71 24.15
CA ILE A 426 -7.44 -7.44 22.96
C ILE A 426 -6.56 -7.25 21.71
N ILE A 427 -5.47 -6.49 21.80
CA ILE A 427 -4.51 -6.30 20.69
C ILE A 427 -3.93 -7.68 20.26
N ALA A 428 -3.56 -8.53 21.22
CA ALA A 428 -3.08 -9.89 20.93
C ALA A 428 -4.18 -10.82 20.37
N ALA A 429 -5.43 -10.68 20.82
CA ALA A 429 -6.55 -11.50 20.38
C ALA A 429 -6.99 -11.19 18.94
N ALA A 430 -7.08 -9.91 18.56
CA ALA A 430 -7.43 -9.50 17.20
C ALA A 430 -6.48 -10.10 16.14
N LEU A 431 -5.17 -10.12 16.46
CA LEU A 431 -4.13 -10.70 15.61
C LEU A 431 -4.08 -12.24 15.56
N SER A 432 -5.00 -12.93 16.25
CA SER A 432 -5.03 -14.40 16.32
C SER A 432 -6.06 -15.04 15.37
N ALA A 433 -7.06 -14.28 14.90
CA ALA A 433 -8.14 -14.81 14.06
C ALA A 433 -7.68 -15.25 12.66
N SER A 434 -6.79 -14.48 12.02
CA SER A 434 -6.40 -14.63 10.61
C SER A 434 -5.67 -15.94 10.27
N ILE A 435 -5.22 -16.70 11.27
CA ILE A 435 -4.43 -17.94 11.09
C ILE A 435 -5.31 -19.20 10.97
N ILE A 436 -6.56 -19.17 11.44
CA ILE A 436 -7.38 -20.38 11.63
C ILE A 436 -7.94 -20.95 10.30
N VAL A 437 -8.06 -20.14 9.24
CA VAL A 437 -8.66 -20.56 7.96
C VAL A 437 -7.72 -21.46 7.12
N ILE A 438 -6.40 -21.27 7.19
CA ILE A 438 -5.42 -21.93 6.28
C ILE A 438 -4.91 -23.28 6.83
N LYS A 439 -5.76 -24.06 7.52
CA LYS A 439 -5.41 -25.40 8.03
C LYS A 439 -6.44 -26.51 7.79
N LYS A 440 -7.39 -26.35 6.85
CA LYS A 440 -8.44 -27.37 6.61
C LYS A 440 -8.69 -27.85 5.17
N THR A 441 -7.67 -27.83 4.31
CA THR A 441 -7.68 -28.59 3.03
C THR A 441 -6.28 -29.11 2.63
N LYS A 442 -5.83 -30.23 3.23
CA LYS A 442 -4.80 -31.14 2.63
C LYS A 442 -4.57 -32.47 3.40
N LYS A 443 -5.63 -33.26 3.59
CA LYS A 443 -5.63 -34.73 3.48
C LYS A 443 -7.06 -35.27 3.58
#